data_AF-A0AAD4JVM9-F1
#
_entry.id   AF-A0AAD4JVM9-F1
#
_cell.length_a   1.000
_cell.length_b   1.000
_cell.length_c   1.000
_cell.angle_alpha   90.00
_cell.angle_beta   90.00
_cell.angle_gamma   90.00
#
_symmetry.space_group_name_H-M   'P 1'
#
loop_
_entity.id
_entity.type
_entity.pdbx_description
1 polymer ?
#
loop_
_entity_poly.entity_id
_entity_poly.type
_entity_poly.pdbx_seq_one_letter_code
_entity_poly.pdbx_strand_id
1 'polypeptide(L)'
;SNNKTILNICLLCNIIILASLENDCSPEYCNFAGECSLINEKPTCKCYAEAFYGQYCERVLDLCHTDKNPCPIKESCIPYVGQMICDCKKFNCMEPKIKQLAPTKPLCSYNMHAAYGTKQTIVLSFEEIPTPGIEITVSTPTFLIGYVDTSRRRTISPDSIAASNHTMNLTATLDELGIRRHIKIPYDNALYYQFETKYFTPGITQLTVSIESFGKSNNSKQTMSLTVHVSHPRSRICLPKIVFQQCTDPMHPRDVDVEHFTNIQAIVDKRCYESENTFRTQWTIFDFEENISFYSTSVGTILLFKIPRYSLWYEALVDRYPKILLTVRMAFKEANTPWVYKRCYLKVTARNVIAHITGGHKREVSPAKWLILDGSQSRDPAMRPDTSQQLMYTWLLSSADGSNEEYLAFQSRR
;
A
#
# COMPACT_ATOMS: atom_id res chain seq x y z
N SER A 1 -44.71 -62.25 10.88
CA SER A 1 -43.36 -62.63 10.44
C SER A 1 -43.15 -62.06 9.05
N ASN A 2 -42.40 -60.94 8.96
CA ASN A 2 -41.92 -60.23 7.74
C ASN A 2 -41.95 -58.73 8.03
N ASN A 3 -40.83 -58.17 8.48
CA ASN A 3 -40.48 -56.75 8.37
C ASN A 3 -39.11 -56.44 9.02
N LYS A 4 -38.08 -57.25 8.72
CA LYS A 4 -36.70 -56.94 9.15
C LYS A 4 -35.66 -56.92 8.03
N THR A 5 -36.06 -57.07 6.77
CA THR A 5 -35.11 -57.24 5.65
C THR A 5 -35.09 -56.10 4.63
N ILE A 6 -35.85 -55.01 4.83
CA ILE A 6 -35.91 -53.90 3.86
C ILE A 6 -35.22 -52.62 4.37
N LEU A 7 -34.96 -52.49 5.68
CA LEU A 7 -34.35 -51.28 6.24
C LEU A 7 -32.82 -51.22 6.14
N ASN A 8 -32.16 -52.31 5.76
CA ASN A 8 -30.68 -52.38 5.66
C ASN A 8 -30.13 -52.16 4.24
N ILE A 9 -30.97 -51.99 3.21
CA ILE A 9 -30.49 -51.76 1.83
C ILE A 9 -30.51 -50.27 1.46
N CYS A 10 -31.31 -49.43 2.14
CA CYS A 10 -31.35 -47.98 1.85
C CYS A 10 -30.28 -47.15 2.58
N LEU A 11 -29.59 -47.70 3.60
CA LEU A 11 -28.50 -46.99 4.30
C LEU A 11 -27.12 -47.20 3.69
N LEU A 12 -26.95 -48.20 2.81
CA LEU A 12 -25.68 -48.45 2.09
C LEU A 12 -25.64 -47.77 0.70
N CYS A 13 -26.76 -47.27 0.18
CA CYS A 13 -26.80 -46.51 -1.09
C CYS A 13 -26.63 -44.99 -0.94
N ASN A 14 -26.49 -44.46 0.29
CA ASN A 14 -26.22 -43.03 0.52
C ASN A 14 -24.77 -42.75 0.96
N ILE A 15 -23.90 -43.76 0.99
CA ILE A 15 -22.47 -43.60 1.34
C ILE A 15 -21.57 -43.60 0.09
N ILE A 16 -22.15 -43.83 -1.10
CA ILE A 16 -21.43 -43.83 -2.37
C ILE A 16 -22.15 -42.84 -3.30
N ILE A 17 -21.72 -41.57 -3.23
CA ILE A 17 -21.72 -40.46 -4.23
C ILE A 17 -21.54 -39.14 -3.43
N LEU A 18 -20.58 -39.13 -2.50
CA LEU A 18 -19.91 -37.92 -2.01
C LEU A 18 -18.42 -38.26 -1.83
N ALA A 19 -17.89 -39.20 -2.63
CA ALA A 19 -16.49 -39.11 -3.01
C ALA A 19 -16.46 -37.91 -3.95
N SER A 20 -15.97 -36.80 -3.40
CA SER A 20 -15.56 -35.63 -4.15
C SER A 20 -15.03 -36.06 -5.52
N LEU A 21 -15.52 -35.46 -6.59
CA LEU A 21 -14.59 -35.11 -7.66
C LEU A 21 -13.52 -34.24 -6.99
N GLU A 22 -12.50 -34.90 -6.42
CA GLU A 22 -11.22 -34.27 -6.15
C GLU A 22 -10.81 -33.72 -7.50
N ASN A 23 -10.81 -32.40 -7.60
CA ASN A 23 -10.18 -31.75 -8.73
C ASN A 23 -8.74 -32.26 -8.73
N ASP A 24 -8.41 -33.18 -9.64
CA ASP A 24 -7.09 -33.80 -9.78
C ASP A 24 -5.97 -32.74 -9.84
N CYS A 25 -6.32 -31.50 -10.19
CA CYS A 25 -5.52 -30.32 -9.98
C CYS A 25 -6.10 -29.35 -8.94
N SER A 26 -5.51 -29.36 -7.75
CA SER A 26 -5.70 -28.37 -6.70
C SER A 26 -4.40 -27.56 -6.48
N PRO A 27 -4.47 -26.30 -5.98
CA PRO A 27 -3.26 -25.55 -5.63
C PRO A 27 -2.36 -26.29 -4.62
N GLU A 28 -2.94 -27.12 -3.77
CA GLU A 28 -2.27 -27.98 -2.80
C GLU A 28 -1.33 -28.99 -3.49
N TYR A 29 -1.72 -29.52 -4.65
CA TYR A 29 -0.93 -30.52 -5.40
C TYR A 29 0.47 -30.01 -5.79
N CYS A 30 0.56 -28.72 -6.13
CA CYS A 30 1.82 -28.04 -6.46
C CYS A 30 2.35 -27.21 -5.29
N ASN A 31 2.03 -27.60 -4.05
CA ASN A 31 2.48 -26.96 -2.82
C ASN A 31 2.19 -25.45 -2.76
N PHE A 32 1.16 -24.94 -3.43
CA PHE A 32 0.90 -23.50 -3.60
C PHE A 32 2.08 -22.70 -4.17
N ALA A 33 3.03 -23.38 -4.80
CA ALA A 33 4.29 -22.87 -5.33
C ALA A 33 4.35 -23.01 -6.86
N GLY A 34 3.22 -23.37 -7.49
CA GLY A 34 3.06 -23.48 -8.93
C GLY A 34 1.61 -23.62 -9.35
N GLU A 35 1.40 -23.61 -10.66
CA GLU A 35 0.10 -23.86 -11.29
C GLU A 35 -0.03 -25.36 -11.60
N CYS A 36 -1.13 -25.97 -11.17
CA CYS A 36 -1.45 -27.35 -11.56
C CYS A 36 -2.23 -27.36 -12.87
N SER A 37 -1.81 -28.22 -13.80
CA SER A 37 -2.52 -28.49 -15.06
C SER A 37 -2.60 -30.00 -15.32
N LEU A 38 -3.66 -30.45 -16.00
CA LEU A 38 -3.79 -31.84 -16.41
C LEU A 38 -3.17 -32.02 -17.80
N ILE A 39 -2.14 -32.87 -17.89
CA ILE A 39 -1.50 -33.27 -19.14
C ILE A 39 -1.71 -34.78 -19.27
N ASN A 40 -2.44 -35.21 -20.31
CA ASN A 40 -2.83 -36.62 -20.49
C ASN A 40 -3.50 -37.21 -19.24
N GLU A 41 -4.47 -36.49 -18.67
CA GLU A 41 -5.22 -36.87 -17.45
C GLU A 41 -4.36 -37.01 -16.18
N LYS A 42 -3.10 -36.57 -16.22
CA LYS A 42 -2.22 -36.56 -15.05
C LYS A 42 -1.91 -35.13 -14.60
N PRO A 43 -2.05 -34.84 -13.30
CA PRO A 43 -1.69 -33.53 -12.78
C PRO A 43 -0.19 -33.30 -12.89
N THR A 44 0.17 -32.14 -13.43
CA THR A 44 1.53 -31.69 -13.68
C THR A 44 1.67 -30.27 -13.16
N CYS A 45 2.75 -30.03 -12.41
CA CYS A 45 3.04 -28.73 -11.82
C CYS A 45 3.94 -27.88 -12.70
N LYS A 46 3.57 -26.61 -12.87
CA LYS A 46 4.42 -25.56 -13.39
C LYS A 46 4.78 -24.61 -12.27
N CYS A 47 5.99 -24.74 -11.73
CA CYS A 47 6.44 -23.94 -10.59
C CYS A 47 6.62 -22.46 -10.94
N TYR A 48 6.46 -21.61 -9.93
CA TYR A 48 6.85 -20.20 -10.03
C TYR A 48 8.38 -20.12 -10.06
N ALA A 49 8.92 -20.05 -11.28
CA ALA A 49 10.33 -20.26 -11.57
C ALA A 49 11.27 -19.26 -10.88
N GLU A 50 10.76 -18.13 -10.39
CA GLU A 50 11.52 -17.14 -9.64
C GLU A 50 11.78 -17.53 -8.17
N ALA A 51 11.10 -18.57 -7.65
CA ALA A 51 11.22 -18.97 -6.25
C ALA A 51 11.22 -20.49 -6.01
N PHE A 52 10.75 -21.32 -6.96
CA PHE A 52 10.52 -22.74 -6.73
C PHE A 52 10.92 -23.63 -7.91
N TYR A 53 11.31 -24.86 -7.59
CA TYR A 53 11.58 -25.94 -8.55
C TYR A 53 11.26 -27.32 -7.93
N GLY A 54 11.33 -28.37 -8.75
CA GLY A 54 10.97 -29.74 -8.36
C GLY A 54 9.74 -30.24 -9.11
N GLN A 55 9.39 -31.51 -8.90
CA GLN A 55 8.24 -32.12 -9.56
C GLN A 55 6.90 -31.56 -9.02
N TYR A 56 6.87 -31.18 -7.75
CA TYR A 56 5.71 -30.66 -7.03
C TYR A 56 5.95 -29.25 -6.49
N CYS A 57 6.99 -28.56 -6.98
CA CYS A 57 7.42 -27.25 -6.51
C CYS A 57 7.79 -27.25 -5.02
N GLU A 58 8.38 -28.35 -4.57
CA GLU A 58 8.71 -28.61 -3.17
C GLU A 58 10.05 -28.00 -2.73
N ARG A 59 10.86 -27.49 -3.66
CA ARG A 59 12.18 -26.92 -3.36
C ARG A 59 12.22 -25.43 -3.65
N VAL A 60 12.76 -24.66 -2.71
CA VAL A 60 12.99 -23.22 -2.88
C VAL A 60 14.26 -23.02 -3.71
N LEU A 61 14.17 -22.16 -4.73
CA LEU A 61 15.30 -21.79 -5.57
C LEU A 61 16.36 -21.05 -4.76
N ASP A 62 17.61 -21.49 -4.87
CA ASP A 62 18.73 -20.83 -4.23
C ASP A 62 19.23 -19.64 -5.06
N LEU A 63 18.75 -18.45 -4.70
CA LEU A 63 19.12 -17.20 -5.37
C LEU A 63 20.54 -16.72 -5.02
N CYS A 64 21.20 -17.29 -4.01
CA CYS A 64 22.53 -16.86 -3.56
C CYS A 64 23.65 -17.19 -4.53
N HIS A 65 23.46 -18.20 -5.38
CA HIS A 65 24.43 -18.61 -6.39
C HIS A 65 24.20 -17.96 -7.77
N THR A 66 23.31 -16.97 -7.84
CA THR A 66 23.01 -16.25 -9.08
C THR A 66 23.83 -14.97 -9.20
N ASP A 67 23.97 -14.46 -10.43
CA ASP A 67 24.60 -13.14 -10.69
C ASP A 67 23.81 -11.97 -10.08
N LYS A 68 22.61 -12.24 -9.55
CA LYS A 68 21.76 -11.26 -8.88
C LYS A 68 22.08 -11.11 -7.39
N ASN A 69 23.04 -11.87 -6.85
CA ASN A 69 23.37 -11.82 -5.43
C ASN A 69 24.04 -10.48 -5.05
N PRO A 70 23.36 -9.59 -4.29
CA PRO A 70 23.92 -8.31 -3.88
C PRO A 70 24.72 -8.42 -2.58
N CYS A 71 24.78 -9.60 -1.96
CA CYS A 71 25.54 -9.79 -0.73
C CYS A 71 27.03 -9.71 -1.05
N PRO A 72 27.81 -8.93 -0.27
CA PRO A 72 29.21 -8.68 -0.55
C PRO A 72 30.07 -9.96 -0.45
N ILE A 73 29.59 -10.97 0.28
CA ILE A 73 30.22 -12.28 0.40
C ILE A 73 29.15 -13.34 0.12
N LYS A 74 29.40 -14.26 -0.81
CA LYS A 74 28.40 -15.29 -1.19
C LYS A 74 27.97 -16.15 0.00
N GLU A 75 28.89 -16.44 0.92
CA GLU A 75 28.65 -17.23 2.13
C GLU A 75 27.79 -16.52 3.19
N SER A 76 27.61 -15.20 3.08
CA SER A 76 26.67 -14.46 3.94
C SER A 76 25.24 -14.50 3.42
N CYS A 77 25.01 -15.03 2.21
CA CYS A 77 23.69 -15.06 1.61
C CYS A 77 22.85 -16.24 2.14
N ILE A 78 21.65 -15.94 2.58
CA ILE A 78 20.64 -16.92 2.99
C ILE A 78 19.50 -16.87 1.96
N PRO A 79 19.22 -17.95 1.22
CA PRO A 79 18.11 -17.98 0.28
C PRO A 79 16.79 -18.06 1.02
N TYR A 80 15.77 -17.37 0.51
CA TYR A 80 14.40 -17.43 1.01
C TYR A 80 13.41 -17.29 -0.16
N VAL A 81 12.12 -17.53 0.09
CA VAL A 81 11.09 -17.53 -0.97
C VAL A 81 11.10 -16.20 -1.75
N GLY A 82 11.54 -16.28 -3.01
CA GLY A 82 11.63 -15.16 -3.95
C GLY A 82 12.62 -14.06 -3.57
N GLN A 83 13.49 -14.28 -2.58
CA GLN A 83 14.42 -13.26 -2.07
C GLN A 83 15.69 -13.87 -1.50
N MET A 84 16.63 -13.01 -1.13
CA MET A 84 17.84 -13.41 -0.44
C MET A 84 18.22 -12.39 0.63
N ILE A 85 18.85 -12.88 1.69
CA ILE A 85 19.09 -12.13 2.92
C ILE A 85 20.58 -12.18 3.22
N CYS A 86 21.21 -11.02 3.41
CA CYS A 86 22.63 -10.96 3.70
C CYS A 86 22.89 -10.97 5.21
N ASP A 87 23.55 -12.02 5.71
CA ASP A 87 24.01 -12.16 7.10
C ASP A 87 25.38 -11.50 7.31
N CYS A 88 25.34 -10.18 7.44
CA CYS A 88 26.56 -9.38 7.57
C CYS A 88 27.25 -9.48 8.94
N LYS A 89 26.62 -10.11 9.95
CA LYS A 89 27.19 -10.23 11.31
C LYS A 89 28.39 -11.18 11.35
N LYS A 90 28.36 -12.25 10.57
CA LYS A 90 29.43 -13.27 10.55
C LYS A 90 30.68 -12.86 9.78
N PHE A 91 30.54 -11.95 8.81
CA PHE A 91 31.58 -11.71 7.81
C PHE A 91 32.06 -10.25 7.72
N ASN A 92 31.65 -9.40 8.65
CA ASN A 92 32.08 -8.00 8.78
C ASN A 92 32.05 -7.26 7.43
N CYS A 93 30.86 -7.21 6.82
CA CYS A 93 30.62 -6.68 5.47
C CYS A 93 30.82 -5.15 5.41
N MET A 94 32.07 -4.69 5.46
CA MET A 94 32.45 -3.28 5.38
C MET A 94 32.77 -2.85 3.94
N GLU A 95 31.78 -2.90 3.04
CA GLU A 95 31.87 -2.11 1.81
C GLU A 95 31.30 -0.70 2.03
N PRO A 96 31.92 0.36 1.46
CA PRO A 96 31.50 1.74 1.67
C PRO A 96 30.07 2.04 1.20
N LYS A 97 29.48 1.20 0.34
CA LYS A 97 28.07 1.32 -0.09
C LYS A 97 27.05 0.66 0.85
N ILE A 98 27.49 -0.23 1.75
CA ILE A 98 26.63 -1.01 2.67
C ILE A 98 26.82 -0.55 4.14
N LYS A 99 27.71 0.42 4.38
CA LYS A 99 28.15 0.89 5.71
C LYS A 99 27.09 1.53 6.62
N GLN A 100 25.81 1.62 6.24
CA GLN A 100 24.82 2.40 7.01
C GLN A 100 23.48 1.73 7.28
N LEU A 101 23.35 0.41 7.05
CA LEU A 101 22.11 -0.34 7.35
C LEU A 101 22.31 -1.63 8.16
N ALA A 102 23.51 -1.97 8.63
CA ALA A 102 23.68 -3.18 9.42
C ALA A 102 23.23 -2.98 10.90
N PRO A 103 22.41 -3.88 11.50
CA PRO A 103 21.86 -5.11 10.95
C PRO A 103 20.39 -5.31 11.32
N THR A 104 19.45 -4.76 10.56
CA THR A 104 18.10 -5.32 10.58
C THR A 104 17.95 -6.13 9.32
N LYS A 105 18.33 -7.42 9.36
CA LYS A 105 18.10 -8.35 8.25
C LYS A 105 16.60 -8.28 7.92
N PRO A 106 16.16 -7.60 6.86
CA PRO A 106 14.74 -7.46 6.61
C PRO A 106 14.29 -8.72 5.88
N LEU A 107 13.20 -9.30 6.35
CA LEU A 107 12.57 -10.46 5.74
C LEU A 107 11.13 -10.10 5.42
N CYS A 108 10.75 -10.17 4.15
CA CYS A 108 9.35 -10.04 3.76
C CYS A 108 8.75 -11.44 3.56
N SER A 109 7.93 -11.88 4.51
CA SER A 109 7.24 -13.17 4.48
C SER A 109 5.82 -12.99 3.92
N TYR A 110 5.45 -13.77 2.91
CA TYR A 110 4.17 -13.67 2.21
C TYR A 110 3.84 -14.99 1.49
N ASN A 111 2.56 -15.19 1.17
CA ASN A 111 2.14 -16.29 0.31
C ASN A 111 2.31 -15.89 -1.17
N MET A 112 3.15 -16.63 -1.89
CA MET A 112 3.41 -16.35 -3.30
C MET A 112 2.19 -16.61 -4.19
N HIS A 113 1.35 -17.59 -3.84
CA HIS A 113 0.04 -17.79 -4.46
C HIS A 113 -1.05 -17.07 -3.65
N ALA A 114 -1.76 -16.16 -4.31
CA ALA A 114 -2.93 -15.48 -3.76
C ALA A 114 -4.18 -15.79 -4.59
N ALA A 115 -5.31 -16.04 -3.95
CA ALA A 115 -6.58 -16.15 -4.67
C ALA A 115 -7.20 -14.76 -4.88
N TYR A 116 -7.76 -14.50 -6.06
CA TYR A 116 -8.44 -13.26 -6.38
C TYR A 116 -9.41 -12.81 -5.28
N GLY A 117 -9.31 -11.55 -4.85
CA GLY A 117 -10.21 -10.91 -3.88
C GLY A 117 -10.14 -11.45 -2.45
N THR A 118 -9.30 -12.47 -2.20
CA THR A 118 -9.10 -13.01 -0.85
C THR A 118 -8.11 -12.15 -0.07
N LYS A 119 -8.33 -12.06 1.24
CA LYS A 119 -7.44 -11.33 2.15
C LYS A 119 -6.12 -12.08 2.23
N GLN A 120 -5.02 -11.35 2.08
CA GLN A 120 -3.65 -11.84 2.14
C GLN A 120 -2.88 -11.05 3.19
N THR A 121 -1.99 -11.73 3.89
CA THR A 121 -1.13 -11.16 4.91
C THR A 121 0.30 -11.07 4.38
N ILE A 122 0.93 -9.93 4.60
CA ILE A 122 2.36 -9.70 4.32
C ILE A 122 2.99 -9.29 5.64
N VAL A 123 4.08 -9.95 6.01
CA VAL A 123 4.82 -9.66 7.23
C VAL A 123 6.21 -9.19 6.86
N LEU A 124 6.55 -7.96 7.24
CA LEU A 124 7.91 -7.46 7.17
C LEU A 124 8.53 -7.58 8.55
N SER A 125 9.54 -8.42 8.71
CA SER A 125 10.21 -8.64 9.98
C SER A 125 11.68 -8.24 9.94
N PHE A 126 12.22 -7.97 11.13
CA PHE A 126 13.58 -7.53 11.36
C PHE A 126 14.16 -8.29 12.56
N GLU A 127 15.38 -8.82 12.42
CA GLU A 127 16.08 -9.50 13.53
C GLU A 127 16.37 -8.55 14.71
N GLU A 128 16.64 -7.27 14.42
CA GLU A 128 16.90 -6.23 15.42
C GLU A 128 16.00 -5.02 15.17
N ILE A 129 15.87 -4.15 16.18
CA ILE A 129 15.08 -2.93 16.09
C ILE A 129 15.74 -1.98 15.08
N PRO A 130 15.03 -1.54 14.03
CA PRO A 130 15.55 -0.51 13.13
C PRO A 130 15.81 0.78 13.91
N THR A 131 16.93 1.45 13.65
CA THR A 131 17.26 2.76 14.25
C THR A 131 16.07 3.72 14.14
N PRO A 132 15.81 4.59 15.14
CA PRO A 132 14.60 5.42 15.14
C PRO A 132 14.54 6.30 13.89
N GLY A 133 13.35 6.37 13.28
CA GLY A 133 13.11 7.12 12.05
C GLY A 133 13.17 6.24 10.80
N ILE A 134 12.36 5.19 10.75
CA ILE A 134 12.12 4.43 9.51
C ILE A 134 10.80 4.82 8.86
N GLU A 135 10.80 4.81 7.53
CA GLU A 135 9.63 4.80 6.67
C GLU A 135 9.57 3.49 5.89
N ILE A 136 8.46 2.78 5.99
CA ILE A 136 8.20 1.53 5.25
C ILE A 136 7.05 1.78 4.30
N THR A 137 7.26 1.46 3.03
CA THR A 137 6.21 1.47 2.00
C THR A 137 6.10 0.09 1.38
N VAL A 138 4.91 -0.51 1.42
CA VAL A 138 4.58 -1.77 0.75
C VAL A 138 3.57 -1.47 -0.36
N SER A 139 3.89 -1.80 -1.59
CA SER A 139 3.05 -1.45 -2.74
C SER A 139 3.15 -2.46 -3.88
N THR A 140 2.23 -2.37 -4.82
CA THR A 140 2.30 -2.97 -6.16
C THR A 140 2.36 -1.84 -7.19
N PRO A 141 2.65 -2.13 -8.47
CA PRO A 141 2.60 -1.12 -9.54
C PRO A 141 1.26 -0.40 -9.69
N THR A 142 0.17 -0.93 -9.10
CA THR A 142 -1.18 -0.41 -9.30
C THR A 142 -1.90 0.00 -8.02
N PHE A 143 -1.32 -0.31 -6.85
CA PHE A 143 -1.87 0.14 -5.57
C PHE A 143 -0.91 0.00 -4.39
N LEU A 144 -1.05 0.91 -3.41
CA LEU A 144 -0.42 0.85 -2.10
C LEU A 144 -1.07 -0.22 -1.22
N ILE A 145 -0.26 -1.00 -0.51
CA ILE A 145 -0.71 -1.99 0.48
C ILE A 145 -0.61 -1.44 1.90
N GLY A 146 0.46 -0.72 2.21
CA GLY A 146 0.63 -0.12 3.53
C GLY A 146 1.80 0.85 3.60
N TYR A 147 1.71 1.76 4.56
CA TYR A 147 2.71 2.78 4.85
C TYR A 147 2.93 2.85 6.36
N VAL A 148 4.18 3.00 6.80
CA VAL A 148 4.53 3.20 8.21
C VAL A 148 5.59 4.28 8.27
N ASP A 149 5.35 5.35 9.03
CA ASP A 149 6.35 6.38 9.34
C ASP A 149 6.55 6.47 10.85
N THR A 150 7.73 6.06 11.31
CA THR A 150 8.11 6.12 12.73
C THR A 150 8.91 7.37 13.09
N SER A 151 9.27 8.20 12.09
CA SER A 151 10.03 9.44 12.29
C SER A 151 9.18 10.54 12.93
N ARG A 152 7.87 10.54 12.67
CA ARG A 152 6.91 11.52 13.18
C ARG A 152 6.22 11.04 14.44
N ARG A 153 6.97 10.86 15.53
CA ARG A 153 6.36 10.75 16.88
C ARG A 153 5.80 12.11 17.32
N ARG A 154 4.67 12.52 16.76
CA ARG A 154 3.73 13.46 17.40
C ARG A 154 2.37 12.78 17.43
N THR A 155 2.01 12.26 18.61
CA THR A 155 0.62 12.02 19.06
C THR A 155 -0.34 11.52 17.97
N ILE A 156 -0.24 10.25 17.60
CA ILE A 156 -1.28 9.58 16.80
C ILE A 156 -1.94 8.53 17.68
N SER A 157 -3.28 8.53 17.61
CA SER A 157 -4.21 7.59 18.22
C SER A 157 -3.72 6.13 18.15
N PRO A 158 -4.02 5.28 19.17
CA PRO A 158 -3.67 3.86 19.19
C PRO A 158 -4.19 3.03 18.00
N ASP A 159 -5.13 3.56 17.21
CA ASP A 159 -5.91 2.76 16.26
C ASP A 159 -5.40 2.79 14.81
N SER A 160 -4.33 3.55 14.49
CA SER A 160 -3.87 3.71 13.09
C SER A 160 -2.37 3.52 12.88
N ILE A 161 -1.70 2.77 13.76
CA ILE A 161 -0.32 2.32 13.54
C ILE A 161 -0.40 0.80 13.49
N ALA A 162 0.12 0.16 12.44
CA ALA A 162 0.60 -1.20 12.55
C ALA A 162 1.70 -1.18 13.63
N ALA A 163 1.30 -1.25 14.89
CA ALA A 163 2.20 -1.19 16.02
C ALA A 163 3.23 -2.29 15.78
N SER A 164 4.50 -1.92 15.79
CA SER A 164 5.56 -2.91 15.62
C SER A 164 5.38 -3.99 16.69
N ASN A 165 5.06 -5.19 16.25
CA ASN A 165 4.86 -6.32 17.15
C ASN A 165 6.20 -7.00 17.36
N HIS A 166 6.38 -7.58 18.53
CA HIS A 166 7.58 -8.35 18.85
C HIS A 166 7.21 -9.82 19.04
N THR A 167 8.02 -10.72 18.51
CA THR A 167 7.88 -12.17 18.70
C THR A 167 9.23 -12.79 18.98
N MET A 168 9.27 -13.79 19.85
CA MET A 168 10.46 -14.62 20.08
C MET A 168 10.45 -15.89 19.22
N ASN A 169 9.36 -16.15 18.50
CA ASN A 169 9.18 -17.31 17.64
C ASN A 169 8.45 -16.90 16.36
N LEU A 170 9.20 -16.26 15.47
CA LEU A 170 8.69 -15.81 14.17
C LEU A 170 8.13 -16.98 13.36
N THR A 171 8.68 -18.19 13.51
CA THR A 171 8.15 -19.38 12.83
C THR A 171 6.68 -19.62 13.19
N ALA A 172 6.35 -19.66 14.49
CA ALA A 172 4.98 -19.84 14.96
C ALA A 172 4.08 -18.66 14.59
N THR A 173 4.60 -17.42 14.71
CA THR A 173 3.85 -16.22 14.35
C THR A 173 3.46 -16.20 12.86
N LEU A 174 4.36 -16.60 11.95
CA LEU A 174 4.05 -16.67 10.53
C LEU A 174 2.99 -17.75 10.23
N ASP A 175 3.07 -18.91 10.90
CA ASP A 175 2.06 -19.96 10.78
C ASP A 175 0.67 -19.48 11.24
N GLU A 176 0.59 -18.80 12.39
CA GLU A 176 -0.64 -18.21 12.93
C GLU A 176 -1.24 -17.16 11.99
N LEU A 177 -0.40 -16.38 11.32
CA LEU A 177 -0.79 -15.38 10.32
C LEU A 177 -1.12 -16.00 8.94
N GLY A 178 -1.05 -17.32 8.81
CA GLY A 178 -1.40 -18.07 7.61
C GLY A 178 -0.35 -17.97 6.49
N ILE A 179 0.89 -17.63 6.80
CA ILE A 179 2.01 -17.60 5.85
C ILE A 179 2.64 -18.99 5.77
N ARG A 180 2.70 -19.55 4.56
CA ARG A 180 3.21 -20.91 4.33
C ARG A 180 4.73 -20.96 4.42
N ARG A 181 5.23 -22.01 5.08
CA ARG A 181 6.66 -22.28 5.21
C ARG A 181 7.14 -23.23 4.12
N HIS A 182 8.11 -22.77 3.33
CA HIS A 182 8.80 -23.59 2.32
C HIS A 182 10.28 -23.82 2.65
N ILE A 183 10.84 -23.02 3.56
CA ILE A 183 12.23 -23.09 4.01
C ILE A 183 12.33 -22.55 5.44
N LYS A 184 13.38 -22.95 6.16
CA LYS A 184 13.67 -22.46 7.51
C LYS A 184 13.90 -20.94 7.47
N ILE A 185 13.29 -20.21 8.41
CA ILE A 185 13.53 -18.78 8.55
C ILE A 185 14.93 -18.49 9.13
N PRO A 186 15.54 -17.34 8.77
CA PRO A 186 16.90 -16.99 9.21
C PRO A 186 17.04 -16.63 10.70
N TYR A 187 15.96 -16.24 11.36
CA TYR A 187 15.93 -15.85 12.77
C TYR A 187 14.52 -16.03 13.35
N ASP A 188 14.42 -16.33 14.65
CA ASP A 188 13.14 -16.49 15.36
C ASP A 188 12.72 -15.27 16.18
N ASN A 189 13.67 -14.58 16.81
CA ASN A 189 13.38 -13.34 17.52
C ASN A 189 13.29 -12.18 16.53
N ALA A 190 12.16 -11.48 16.49
CA ALA A 190 11.92 -10.45 15.50
C ALA A 190 10.94 -9.38 15.96
N LEU A 191 11.21 -8.15 15.51
CA LEU A 191 10.20 -7.09 15.40
C LEU A 191 9.55 -7.19 14.02
N TYR A 192 8.23 -7.09 13.92
CA TYR A 192 7.54 -7.21 12.66
C TYR A 192 6.36 -6.26 12.48
N TYR A 193 6.06 -5.97 11.22
CA TYR A 193 4.91 -5.21 10.77
C TYR A 193 4.04 -6.11 9.91
N GLN A 194 2.74 -6.11 10.22
CA GLN A 194 1.73 -6.86 9.48
C GLN A 194 0.99 -5.90 8.55
N PHE A 195 0.86 -6.30 7.29
CA PHE A 195 0.07 -5.61 6.28
C PHE A 195 -0.97 -6.56 5.71
N GLU A 196 -2.17 -6.05 5.47
CA GLU A 196 -3.28 -6.82 4.94
C GLU A 196 -3.70 -6.27 3.59
N THR A 197 -3.96 -7.15 2.62
CA THR A 197 -4.30 -6.73 1.26
C THR A 197 -5.23 -7.69 0.56
N LYS A 198 -5.86 -7.24 -0.52
CA LYS A 198 -6.65 -8.06 -1.45
C LYS A 198 -6.21 -7.75 -2.88
N TYR A 199 -5.86 -8.78 -3.63
CA TYR A 199 -5.46 -8.64 -5.02
C TYR A 199 -6.68 -8.77 -5.95
N PHE A 200 -6.89 -7.75 -6.79
CA PHE A 200 -8.01 -7.70 -7.75
C PHE A 200 -7.55 -7.69 -9.21
N THR A 201 -6.28 -8.00 -9.46
CA THR A 201 -5.73 -8.18 -10.81
C THR A 201 -5.14 -9.60 -10.86
N PRO A 202 -5.73 -10.52 -11.63
CA PRO A 202 -5.16 -11.86 -11.83
C PRO A 202 -3.81 -11.81 -12.54
N GLY A 203 -3.02 -12.88 -12.36
CA GLY A 203 -1.71 -13.04 -12.95
C GLY A 203 -0.57 -12.57 -12.04
N ILE A 204 0.58 -12.31 -12.65
CA ILE A 204 1.82 -11.97 -11.96
C ILE A 204 1.77 -10.50 -11.53
N THR A 205 1.90 -10.25 -10.23
CA THR A 205 1.96 -8.91 -9.63
C THR A 205 3.27 -8.74 -8.89
N GLN A 206 4.01 -7.68 -9.21
CA GLN A 206 5.20 -7.32 -8.45
C GLN A 206 4.80 -6.66 -7.13
N LEU A 207 5.41 -7.12 -6.03
CA LEU A 207 5.31 -6.54 -4.70
C LEU A 207 6.63 -5.82 -4.41
N THR A 208 6.55 -4.53 -4.14
CA THR A 208 7.70 -3.68 -3.82
C THR A 208 7.63 -3.27 -2.36
N VAL A 209 8.70 -3.55 -1.61
CA VAL A 209 8.88 -3.09 -0.23
C VAL A 209 10.04 -2.12 -0.21
N SER A 210 9.77 -0.87 0.13
CA SER A 210 10.78 0.18 0.31
C SER A 210 10.94 0.45 1.81
N ILE A 211 12.17 0.46 2.29
CA ILE A 211 12.53 0.76 3.67
C ILE A 211 13.54 1.90 3.62
N GLU A 212 13.13 3.06 4.11
CA GLU A 212 13.98 4.24 4.22
C GLU A 212 14.29 4.48 5.70
N SER A 213 15.56 4.68 6.03
CA SER A 213 16.01 5.01 7.39
C SER A 213 16.62 6.40 7.40
N PHE A 214 16.16 7.22 8.34
CA PHE A 214 16.56 8.61 8.54
C PHE A 214 17.51 8.70 9.73
N GLY A 215 18.80 8.53 9.46
CA GLY A 215 19.85 8.71 10.46
C GLY A 215 20.18 10.19 10.70
N LYS A 216 20.91 10.48 11.79
CA LYS A 216 21.36 11.85 12.11
C LYS A 216 22.31 12.44 11.05
N SER A 217 23.02 11.60 10.31
CA SER A 217 24.04 12.04 9.33
C SER A 217 23.71 11.62 7.90
N ASN A 218 23.16 10.42 7.68
CA ASN A 218 22.85 9.92 6.35
C ASN A 218 21.51 9.18 6.34
N ASN A 219 20.80 9.33 5.22
CA ASN A 219 19.63 8.55 4.89
C ASN A 219 20.06 7.30 4.12
N SER A 220 19.38 6.19 4.36
CA SER A 220 19.63 4.94 3.64
C SER A 220 18.32 4.37 3.13
N LYS A 221 18.36 3.75 1.95
CA LYS A 221 17.18 3.19 1.30
C LYS A 221 17.47 1.78 0.84
N GLN A 222 16.60 0.85 1.24
CA GLN A 222 16.59 -0.52 0.79
C GLN A 222 15.28 -0.81 0.08
N THR A 223 15.34 -1.56 -1.03
CA THR A 223 14.15 -1.95 -1.77
C THR A 223 14.19 -3.43 -2.08
N MET A 224 13.10 -4.14 -1.78
CA MET A 224 12.87 -5.53 -2.17
C MET A 224 11.81 -5.58 -3.27
N SER A 225 12.05 -6.41 -4.27
CA SER A 225 11.11 -6.69 -5.36
C SER A 225 10.77 -8.18 -5.33
N LEU A 226 9.51 -8.47 -5.05
CA LEU A 226 8.96 -9.79 -4.82
C LEU A 226 7.82 -10.05 -5.82
N THR A 227 7.39 -11.29 -5.98
CA THR A 227 6.36 -11.63 -6.97
C THR A 227 5.22 -12.39 -6.33
N VAL A 228 3.99 -11.97 -6.61
CA VAL A 228 2.76 -12.66 -6.19
C VAL A 228 2.01 -13.12 -7.43
N HIS A 229 1.62 -14.39 -7.44
CA HIS A 229 0.77 -15.00 -8.47
C HIS A 229 -0.67 -15.01 -8.00
N VAL A 230 -1.49 -14.20 -8.64
CA VAL A 230 -2.91 -14.06 -8.31
C VAL A 230 -3.71 -15.01 -9.20
N SER A 231 -4.21 -16.10 -8.64
CA SER A 231 -5.04 -17.05 -9.39
C SER A 231 -6.39 -16.45 -9.73
N HIS A 232 -6.89 -16.79 -10.92
CA HIS A 232 -8.24 -16.43 -11.33
C HIS A 232 -9.28 -17.07 -10.40
N PRO A 233 -10.46 -16.47 -10.24
CA PRO A 233 -11.58 -17.11 -9.56
C PRO A 233 -11.82 -18.52 -10.13
N ARG A 234 -12.06 -19.51 -9.26
CA ARG A 234 -12.27 -20.91 -9.66
C ARG A 234 -13.50 -21.12 -10.54
N SER A 235 -14.54 -20.30 -10.33
CA SER A 235 -15.64 -20.17 -11.28
C SER A 235 -15.11 -19.39 -12.49
N ARG A 236 -15.37 -19.84 -13.72
CA ARG A 236 -15.01 -19.17 -14.99
C ARG A 236 -15.74 -17.84 -15.18
N ILE A 237 -15.77 -17.02 -14.13
CA ILE A 237 -16.33 -15.69 -14.07
C ILE A 237 -15.39 -14.80 -14.85
N CYS A 238 -15.92 -14.21 -15.90
CA CYS A 238 -15.21 -13.16 -16.60
C CYS A 238 -15.06 -11.93 -15.68
N LEU A 239 -13.87 -11.32 -15.72
CA LEU A 239 -13.56 -10.08 -15.02
C LEU A 239 -13.39 -8.95 -16.04
N PRO A 240 -14.21 -7.88 -15.97
CA PRO A 240 -14.00 -6.72 -16.82
C PRO A 240 -12.71 -6.01 -16.42
N LYS A 241 -12.01 -5.43 -17.41
CA LYS A 241 -10.77 -4.70 -17.20
C LYS A 241 -11.03 -3.21 -17.34
N ILE A 242 -10.80 -2.49 -16.24
CA ILE A 242 -10.85 -1.03 -16.20
C ILE A 242 -9.43 -0.49 -16.07
N VAL A 243 -9.14 0.57 -16.80
CA VAL A 243 -7.85 1.27 -16.75
C VAL A 243 -8.06 2.77 -16.58
N PHE A 244 -7.10 3.42 -15.93
CA PHE A 244 -6.94 4.87 -15.94
C PHE A 244 -5.72 5.20 -16.79
N GLN A 245 -5.77 6.29 -17.55
CA GLN A 245 -4.63 6.72 -18.36
C GLN A 245 -3.47 7.25 -17.52
N GLN A 246 -3.75 7.76 -16.32
CA GLN A 246 -2.81 8.40 -15.41
C GLN A 246 -3.13 7.98 -13.98
N CYS A 247 -2.31 8.39 -13.01
CA CYS A 247 -2.51 8.27 -11.56
C CYS A 247 -2.63 6.85 -10.96
N THR A 248 -2.35 5.77 -11.67
CA THR A 248 -2.41 4.42 -11.07
C THR A 248 -1.21 4.07 -10.20
N ASP A 249 -0.10 4.77 -10.35
CA ASP A 249 1.14 4.53 -9.61
C ASP A 249 1.09 5.26 -8.25
N PRO A 250 1.09 4.54 -7.12
CA PRO A 250 1.10 5.15 -5.80
C PRO A 250 2.41 5.90 -5.48
N MET A 251 3.53 5.53 -6.12
CA MET A 251 4.83 6.18 -5.91
C MET A 251 4.96 7.50 -6.70
N HIS A 252 4.19 7.62 -7.78
CA HIS A 252 4.13 8.83 -8.61
C HIS A 252 2.68 9.33 -8.71
N PRO A 253 2.09 9.77 -7.58
CA PRO A 253 0.72 10.29 -7.57
C PRO A 253 0.60 11.51 -8.47
N ARG A 254 -0.57 11.68 -9.10
CA ARG A 254 -0.83 12.83 -9.96
C ARG A 254 -0.97 14.09 -9.13
N ASP A 255 -0.16 15.10 -9.42
CA ASP A 255 -0.30 16.43 -8.82
C ASP A 255 -1.60 17.09 -9.29
N VAL A 256 -2.38 17.60 -8.34
CA VAL A 256 -3.63 18.33 -8.60
C VAL A 256 -3.68 19.60 -7.75
N ASP A 257 -3.94 20.73 -8.39
CA ASP A 257 -4.17 22.01 -7.73
C ASP A 257 -5.65 22.12 -7.37
N VAL A 258 -5.92 22.34 -6.08
CA VAL A 258 -7.27 22.49 -5.52
C VAL A 258 -8.10 23.60 -6.19
N GLU A 259 -7.47 24.65 -6.73
CA GLU A 259 -8.17 25.74 -7.40
C GLU A 259 -8.78 25.34 -8.75
N HIS A 260 -8.41 24.18 -9.30
CA HIS A 260 -8.84 23.70 -10.60
C HIS A 260 -9.80 22.52 -10.47
N PHE A 261 -10.65 22.33 -11.48
CA PHE A 261 -11.44 21.09 -11.56
C PHE A 261 -10.50 19.94 -11.92
N THR A 262 -10.74 18.77 -11.32
CA THR A 262 -9.96 17.56 -11.64
C THR A 262 -10.86 16.55 -12.31
N ASN A 263 -10.46 16.08 -13.49
CA ASN A 263 -11.16 15.03 -14.21
C ASN A 263 -10.38 13.71 -14.12
N ILE A 264 -11.08 12.64 -13.75
CA ILE A 264 -10.57 11.27 -13.77
C ILE A 264 -11.51 10.45 -14.65
N GLN A 265 -10.96 9.89 -15.72
CA GLN A 265 -11.72 9.07 -16.67
C GLN A 265 -11.34 7.60 -16.51
N ALA A 266 -12.35 6.76 -16.30
CA ALA A 266 -12.24 5.32 -16.42
C ALA A 266 -12.43 4.89 -17.88
N ILE A 267 -11.57 3.99 -18.34
CA ILE A 267 -11.69 3.35 -19.64
C ILE A 267 -11.97 1.87 -19.42
N VAL A 268 -13.04 1.38 -20.04
CA VAL A 268 -13.37 -0.05 -20.05
C VAL A 268 -12.55 -0.70 -21.17
N ASP A 269 -11.40 -1.24 -20.81
CA ASP A 269 -10.43 -1.86 -21.74
C ASP A 269 -10.89 -3.24 -22.23
N LYS A 270 -11.56 -4.01 -21.35
CA LYS A 270 -12.15 -5.30 -21.69
C LYS A 270 -13.49 -5.49 -21.00
N ARG A 271 -14.50 -5.86 -21.78
CA ARG A 271 -15.83 -6.23 -21.28
C ARG A 271 -15.97 -7.75 -21.17
N CYS A 272 -16.91 -8.20 -20.36
CA CYS A 272 -17.30 -9.60 -20.31
C CYS A 272 -18.48 -9.91 -21.23
N TYR A 273 -19.39 -8.95 -21.39
CA TYR A 273 -20.56 -9.08 -22.23
C TYR A 273 -20.63 -7.86 -23.16
N GLU A 274 -20.41 -8.08 -24.45
CA GLU A 274 -20.40 -7.00 -25.45
C GLU A 274 -21.81 -6.46 -25.75
N SER A 275 -22.84 -7.29 -25.59
CA SER A 275 -24.24 -6.96 -25.93
C SER A 275 -25.00 -6.22 -24.82
N GLU A 276 -24.54 -6.27 -23.57
CA GLU A 276 -25.23 -5.65 -22.44
C GLU A 276 -24.54 -4.33 -22.04
N ASN A 277 -25.12 -3.18 -22.40
CA ASN A 277 -24.63 -1.86 -21.95
C ASN A 277 -24.95 -1.54 -20.48
N THR A 278 -25.42 -2.52 -19.71
CA THR A 278 -25.75 -2.33 -18.31
C THR A 278 -24.54 -2.63 -17.43
N PHE A 279 -23.79 -1.59 -17.11
CA PHE A 279 -22.79 -1.62 -16.06
C PHE A 279 -23.16 -0.63 -14.95
N ARG A 280 -22.61 -0.84 -13.76
CA ARG A 280 -22.76 0.02 -12.61
C ARG A 280 -21.40 0.53 -12.18
N THR A 281 -21.34 1.79 -11.77
CA THR A 281 -20.14 2.46 -11.29
C THR A 281 -20.39 3.16 -9.97
N GLN A 282 -19.33 3.28 -9.18
CA GLN A 282 -19.31 4.11 -7.99
C GLN A 282 -17.90 4.68 -7.81
N TRP A 283 -17.83 5.97 -7.54
CA TRP A 283 -16.60 6.70 -7.21
C TRP A 283 -16.58 7.05 -5.74
N THR A 284 -15.43 6.86 -5.10
CA THR A 284 -15.21 7.19 -3.70
C THR A 284 -13.82 7.81 -3.51
N ILE A 285 -13.73 8.87 -2.72
CA ILE A 285 -12.47 9.54 -2.35
C ILE A 285 -12.14 9.14 -0.92
N PHE A 286 -10.93 8.66 -0.73
CA PHE A 286 -10.37 8.30 0.56
C PHE A 286 -9.11 9.10 0.87
N ASP A 287 -8.68 9.05 2.13
CA ASP A 287 -7.28 9.26 2.47
C ASP A 287 -6.38 8.22 1.77
N PHE A 288 -5.08 8.48 1.79
CA PHE A 288 -4.10 7.64 1.08
C PHE A 288 -4.17 6.15 1.48
N GLU A 289 -4.50 5.88 2.75
CA GLU A 289 -4.57 4.53 3.33
C GLU A 289 -5.94 3.86 3.18
N GLU A 290 -6.95 4.53 2.60
CA GLU A 290 -8.34 4.06 2.52
C GLU A 290 -9.03 3.81 3.88
N ASN A 291 -8.57 4.46 4.95
CA ASN A 291 -9.15 4.38 6.29
C ASN A 291 -10.37 5.30 6.45
N ILE A 292 -10.36 6.46 5.80
CA ILE A 292 -11.40 7.49 5.91
C ILE A 292 -11.94 7.81 4.52
N SER A 293 -13.24 7.58 4.31
CA SER A 293 -13.93 8.05 3.10
C SER A 293 -14.41 9.49 3.28
N PHE A 294 -13.96 10.40 2.42
CA PHE A 294 -14.39 11.81 2.44
C PHE A 294 -15.61 12.06 1.55
N TYR A 295 -15.75 11.31 0.47
CA TYR A 295 -16.82 11.50 -0.49
C TYR A 295 -17.15 10.19 -1.20
N SER A 296 -18.43 9.95 -1.46
CA SER A 296 -18.87 8.83 -2.29
C SER A 296 -20.05 9.24 -3.16
N THR A 297 -20.02 8.82 -4.41
CA THR A 297 -21.16 8.97 -5.34
C THR A 297 -22.20 7.88 -5.08
N SER A 298 -23.44 8.15 -5.49
CA SER A 298 -24.45 7.09 -5.65
C SER A 298 -24.03 6.14 -6.78
N VAL A 299 -24.51 4.90 -6.70
CA VAL A 299 -24.28 3.91 -7.76
C VAL A 299 -24.98 4.39 -9.04
N GLY A 300 -24.21 4.53 -10.12
CA GLY A 300 -24.69 5.03 -11.41
C GLY A 300 -24.00 4.34 -12.58
N THR A 301 -23.85 5.05 -13.70
CA THR A 301 -23.20 4.55 -14.93
C THR A 301 -22.11 5.49 -15.44
N ILE A 302 -21.64 6.41 -14.59
CA ILE A 302 -20.71 7.47 -14.96
C ILE A 302 -19.27 6.95 -14.91
N LEU A 303 -18.56 7.07 -16.03
CA LEU A 303 -17.14 6.73 -16.18
C LEU A 303 -16.20 7.94 -16.08
N LEU A 304 -16.74 9.16 -16.12
CA LEU A 304 -15.97 10.40 -15.96
C LEU A 304 -16.32 11.04 -14.62
N PHE A 305 -15.38 11.01 -13.68
CA PHE A 305 -15.53 11.69 -12.41
C PHE A 305 -14.95 13.10 -12.49
N LYS A 306 -15.85 14.09 -12.43
CA LYS A 306 -15.49 15.52 -12.38
C LYS A 306 -15.50 15.99 -10.94
N ILE A 307 -14.33 16.26 -10.41
CA ILE A 307 -14.13 16.75 -9.05
C ILE A 307 -14.13 18.29 -9.08
N PRO A 308 -15.04 18.96 -8.36
CA PRO A 308 -15.11 20.42 -8.30
C PRO A 308 -13.86 21.07 -7.69
N ARG A 309 -13.71 22.37 -7.94
CA ARG A 309 -12.69 23.20 -7.29
C ARG A 309 -12.93 23.21 -5.77
N TYR A 310 -11.86 23.28 -4.99
CA TYR A 310 -11.92 23.44 -3.53
C TYR A 310 -12.58 22.27 -2.78
N SER A 311 -12.78 21.11 -3.42
CA SER A 311 -13.39 19.94 -2.77
C SER A 311 -12.40 18.87 -2.33
N LEU A 312 -11.12 19.02 -2.64
CA LEU A 312 -10.06 18.07 -2.28
C LEU A 312 -9.19 18.53 -1.11
N TRP A 313 -9.47 19.72 -0.58
CA TRP A 313 -8.76 20.25 0.57
C TRP A 313 -9.46 19.85 1.86
N TYR A 314 -8.85 18.91 2.58
CA TYR A 314 -9.38 18.41 3.84
C TYR A 314 -8.42 18.82 4.96
N GLU A 315 -8.87 19.73 5.84
CA GLU A 315 -8.06 20.25 6.96
C GLU A 315 -7.48 19.13 7.83
N ALA A 316 -8.25 18.06 8.06
CA ALA A 316 -7.83 16.88 8.81
C ALA A 316 -6.59 16.14 8.24
N LEU A 317 -6.17 16.46 7.01
CA LEU A 317 -4.98 15.90 6.36
C LEU A 317 -3.80 16.88 6.30
N VAL A 318 -4.04 18.18 6.47
CA VAL A 318 -3.01 19.23 6.41
C VAL A 318 -1.96 19.03 7.52
N ASP A 319 -2.40 18.66 8.72
CA ASP A 319 -1.49 18.42 9.86
C ASP A 319 -0.74 17.09 9.76
N ARG A 320 -1.27 16.11 9.01
CA ARG A 320 -0.69 14.78 8.88
C ARG A 320 0.32 14.68 7.75
N TYR A 321 0.13 15.45 6.67
CA TYR A 321 1.03 15.43 5.53
C TYR A 321 1.33 16.85 5.03
N PRO A 322 2.61 17.21 4.79
CA PRO A 322 2.95 18.46 4.12
C PRO A 322 2.43 18.53 2.66
N LYS A 323 1.89 17.41 2.14
CA LYS A 323 1.23 17.23 0.83
C LYS A 323 0.05 16.29 1.03
N ILE A 324 -1.19 16.75 0.82
CA ILE A 324 -2.37 15.91 1.02
C ILE A 324 -2.38 14.80 -0.04
N LEU A 325 -2.24 13.55 0.40
CA LEU A 325 -2.33 12.38 -0.48
C LEU A 325 -3.72 11.76 -0.37
N LEU A 326 -4.38 11.57 -1.51
CA LEU A 326 -5.72 10.99 -1.60
C LEU A 326 -5.75 9.80 -2.55
N THR A 327 -6.64 8.86 -2.26
CA THR A 327 -6.94 7.73 -3.14
C THR A 327 -8.36 7.88 -3.68
N VAL A 328 -8.48 7.99 -5.00
CA VAL A 328 -9.77 7.93 -5.71
C VAL A 328 -9.99 6.52 -6.19
N ARG A 329 -11.01 5.85 -5.65
CA ARG A 329 -11.38 4.48 -6.01
C ARG A 329 -12.62 4.49 -6.89
N MET A 330 -12.53 3.79 -8.01
CA MET A 330 -13.67 3.46 -8.85
C MET A 330 -14.03 1.98 -8.65
N ALA A 331 -15.28 1.72 -8.31
CA ALA A 331 -15.90 0.41 -8.38
C ALA A 331 -16.66 0.30 -9.71
N PHE A 332 -16.50 -0.81 -10.41
CA PHE A 332 -17.19 -1.12 -11.66
C PHE A 332 -17.77 -2.54 -11.61
N LYS A 333 -18.96 -2.74 -12.16
CA LYS A 333 -19.62 -4.04 -12.19
C LYS A 333 -20.49 -4.17 -13.44
N GLU A 334 -20.34 -5.28 -14.17
CA GLU A 334 -21.29 -5.69 -15.20
C GLU A 334 -22.34 -6.66 -14.62
N ALA A 335 -23.39 -6.95 -15.38
CA ALA A 335 -24.33 -7.99 -15.01
C ALA A 335 -23.58 -9.32 -14.79
N ASN A 336 -23.92 -10.03 -13.72
CA ASN A 336 -23.33 -11.35 -13.40
C ASN A 336 -21.81 -11.39 -13.21
N THR A 337 -21.13 -10.24 -13.04
CA THR A 337 -19.71 -10.18 -12.64
C THR A 337 -19.56 -9.69 -11.20
N PRO A 338 -18.45 -10.00 -10.51
CA PRO A 338 -18.12 -9.34 -9.26
C PRO A 338 -17.80 -7.86 -9.50
N TRP A 339 -17.78 -7.08 -8.41
CA TRP A 339 -17.23 -5.74 -8.45
C TRP A 339 -15.72 -5.81 -8.69
N VAL A 340 -15.25 -5.01 -9.64
CA VAL A 340 -13.83 -4.76 -9.86
C VAL A 340 -13.50 -3.34 -9.40
N TYR A 341 -12.29 -3.16 -8.90
CA TYR A 341 -11.86 -1.89 -8.31
C TYR A 341 -10.59 -1.38 -8.99
N LYS A 342 -10.53 -0.07 -9.24
CA LYS A 342 -9.32 0.63 -9.68
C LYS A 342 -9.09 1.89 -8.86
N ARG A 343 -7.81 2.23 -8.69
CA ARG A 343 -7.34 3.33 -7.82
C ARG A 343 -6.56 4.34 -8.62
N CYS A 344 -6.74 5.59 -8.24
CA CYS A 344 -6.05 6.75 -8.77
C CYS A 344 -5.51 7.54 -7.57
N TYR A 345 -4.20 7.74 -7.52
CA TYR A 345 -3.49 8.42 -6.45
C TYR A 345 -3.29 9.89 -6.82
N LEU A 346 -3.74 10.78 -5.94
CA LEU A 346 -3.66 12.22 -6.12
C LEU A 346 -2.78 12.82 -5.04
N LYS A 347 -1.93 13.75 -5.46
CA LYS A 347 -1.20 14.64 -4.57
C LYS A 347 -1.81 16.03 -4.71
N VAL A 348 -2.62 16.39 -3.71
CA VAL A 348 -3.35 17.65 -3.71
C VAL A 348 -2.43 18.74 -3.16
N THR A 349 -2.30 19.81 -3.93
CA THR A 349 -1.56 21.00 -3.56
C THR A 349 -2.48 22.21 -3.56
N ALA A 350 -2.12 23.18 -2.74
CA ALA A 350 -2.62 24.55 -2.83
C ALA A 350 -1.44 25.46 -3.13
N ARG A 351 -1.72 26.60 -3.76
CA ARG A 351 -0.71 27.66 -3.91
C ARG A 351 -0.36 28.23 -2.54
N ASN A 352 0.80 28.88 -2.46
CA ASN A 352 1.23 29.57 -1.25
C ASN A 352 0.18 30.60 -0.82
N VAL A 353 0.02 30.75 0.50
CA VAL A 353 -0.79 31.82 1.08
C VAL A 353 -0.32 33.16 0.51
N ILE A 354 -1.25 33.93 -0.01
CA ILE A 354 -1.00 35.24 -0.59
C ILE A 354 -1.12 36.26 0.54
N ALA A 355 0.02 36.79 0.99
CA ALA A 355 0.05 37.85 2.00
C ALA A 355 0.00 39.23 1.32
N HIS A 356 -1.15 39.89 1.38
CA HIS A 356 -1.31 41.26 0.91
C HIS A 356 -1.50 42.19 2.12
N ILE A 357 -0.39 42.72 2.62
CA ILE A 357 -0.35 43.62 3.77
C ILE A 357 -0.17 45.05 3.27
N THR A 358 -1.18 45.89 3.51
CA THR A 358 -1.13 47.31 3.18
C THR A 358 0.01 47.98 3.94
N GLY A 359 0.90 48.67 3.23
CA GLY A 359 2.12 49.26 3.78
C GLY A 359 3.40 48.45 3.55
N GLY A 360 3.31 47.29 2.88
CA GLY A 360 4.46 46.49 2.45
C GLY A 360 4.92 45.43 3.46
N HIS A 361 5.93 44.64 3.08
CA HIS A 361 6.46 43.52 3.89
C HIS A 361 7.49 43.95 4.95
N LYS A 362 8.03 45.17 4.85
CA LYS A 362 8.97 45.75 5.81
C LYS A 362 8.64 47.23 5.97
N ARG A 363 8.67 47.72 7.20
CA ARG A 363 8.43 49.14 7.49
C ARG A 363 9.27 49.62 8.66
N GLU A 364 9.85 50.79 8.51
CA GLU A 364 10.47 51.53 9.61
C GLU A 364 9.42 52.42 10.27
N VAL A 365 9.30 52.31 11.60
CA VAL A 365 8.31 53.02 12.38
C VAL A 365 8.96 53.77 13.53
N SER A 366 8.48 54.97 13.80
CA SER A 366 8.90 55.75 14.96
C SER A 366 8.07 55.31 16.18
N PRO A 367 8.67 55.21 17.38
CA PRO A 367 7.97 54.80 18.61
C PRO A 367 6.72 55.65 18.95
N ALA A 368 6.64 56.88 18.44
CA ALA A 368 5.55 57.81 18.72
C ALA A 368 4.35 57.71 17.76
N LYS A 369 4.35 56.78 16.80
CA LYS A 369 3.29 56.67 15.78
C LYS A 369 2.61 55.31 15.82
N TRP A 370 1.28 55.35 15.80
CA TRP A 370 0.46 54.15 15.60
C TRP A 370 0.72 53.56 14.22
N LEU A 371 0.89 52.24 14.17
CA LEU A 371 1.01 51.47 12.96
C LEU A 371 -0.29 50.70 12.73
N ILE A 372 -0.91 50.91 11.56
CA ILE A 372 -2.05 50.11 11.09
C ILE A 372 -1.54 49.18 10.00
N LEU A 373 -1.75 47.89 10.19
CA LEU A 373 -1.44 46.84 9.22
C LEU A 373 -2.76 46.23 8.77
N ASP A 374 -3.08 46.36 7.48
CA ASP A 374 -4.30 45.80 6.92
C ASP A 374 -3.94 44.63 6.00
N GLY A 375 -4.23 43.42 6.48
CA GLY A 375 -4.07 42.16 5.76
C GLY A 375 -5.38 41.63 5.16
N SER A 376 -6.45 42.42 5.11
CA SER A 376 -7.80 41.96 4.75
C SER A 376 -7.96 41.40 3.33
N GLN A 377 -6.99 41.67 2.47
CA GLN A 377 -6.88 41.14 1.09
C GLN A 377 -5.98 39.89 0.99
N SER A 378 -5.33 39.50 2.10
CA SER A 378 -4.61 38.23 2.14
C SER A 378 -5.57 37.05 1.99
N ARG A 379 -5.07 35.97 1.41
CA ARG A 379 -5.89 34.80 1.08
C ARG A 379 -5.08 33.51 1.14
N ASP A 380 -5.69 32.47 1.65
CA ASP A 380 -5.31 31.09 1.42
C ASP A 380 -5.97 30.57 0.13
N PRO A 381 -5.19 30.27 -0.93
CA PRO A 381 -5.70 29.69 -2.17
C PRO A 381 -6.28 28.29 -2.01
N ALA A 382 -6.09 27.62 -0.88
CA ALA A 382 -6.73 26.34 -0.60
C ALA A 382 -8.25 26.46 -0.42
N MET A 383 -8.73 27.64 -0.03
CA MET A 383 -10.12 27.91 0.25
C MET A 383 -10.79 28.73 -0.87
N ARG A 384 -12.12 28.61 -0.95
CA ARG A 384 -12.88 29.40 -1.92
C ARG A 384 -12.75 30.91 -1.62
N PRO A 385 -12.82 31.77 -2.65
CA PRO A 385 -12.70 33.22 -2.45
C PRO A 385 -13.76 33.82 -1.52
N ASP A 386 -14.93 33.20 -1.44
CA ASP A 386 -16.10 33.62 -0.67
C ASP A 386 -16.17 33.02 0.73
N THR A 387 -15.30 32.04 1.05
CA THR A 387 -15.26 31.42 2.38
C THR A 387 -14.52 32.33 3.35
N SER A 388 -15.03 32.44 4.58
CA SER A 388 -14.28 33.06 5.66
C SER A 388 -13.00 32.28 5.98
N GLN A 389 -11.89 32.98 6.17
CA GLN A 389 -10.57 32.37 6.40
C GLN A 389 -9.97 32.86 7.71
N GLN A 390 -9.35 31.93 8.44
CA GLN A 390 -8.57 32.23 9.62
C GLN A 390 -7.09 32.26 9.24
N LEU A 391 -6.58 33.46 8.96
CA LEU A 391 -5.18 33.67 8.62
C LEU A 391 -4.43 34.12 9.87
N MET A 392 -3.25 33.55 10.09
CA MET A 392 -2.31 33.99 11.12
C MET A 392 -1.27 34.89 10.47
N TYR A 393 -1.16 36.10 10.99
CA TYR A 393 -0.18 37.09 10.57
C TYR A 393 0.87 37.19 11.66
N THR A 394 2.14 37.08 11.27
CA THR A 394 3.28 37.19 12.18
C THR A 394 4.23 38.29 11.70
N TRP A 395 4.71 39.08 12.65
CA TRP A 395 5.67 40.16 12.40
C TRP A 395 6.84 40.03 13.35
N LEU A 396 8.03 40.32 12.82
CA LEU A 396 9.24 40.51 13.61
C LEU A 396 9.46 42.01 13.76
N LEU A 397 9.43 42.49 15.00
CA LEU A 397 9.83 43.84 15.35
C LEU A 397 11.28 43.79 15.81
N SER A 398 12.13 44.65 15.28
CA SER A 398 13.53 44.77 15.70
C SER A 398 13.92 46.25 15.75
N SER A 399 14.79 46.61 16.69
CA SER A 399 15.40 47.94 16.70
C SER A 399 16.33 48.10 15.49
N ALA A 400 16.62 49.35 15.10
CA ALA A 400 17.44 49.62 13.91
C ALA A 400 18.88 49.07 14.00
N ASP A 401 19.38 48.87 15.22
CA ASP A 401 20.68 48.25 15.51
C ASP A 401 20.61 46.71 15.61
N GLY A 402 19.45 46.11 15.36
CA GLY A 402 19.21 44.67 15.47
C GLY A 402 19.02 44.17 16.90
N SER A 403 19.01 45.07 17.90
CA SER A 403 18.71 44.71 19.28
C SER A 403 17.19 44.63 19.53
N ASN A 404 16.78 43.88 20.55
CA ASN A 404 15.38 43.74 20.98
C ASN A 404 14.44 43.25 19.87
N GLU A 405 14.60 41.98 19.50
CA GLU A 405 13.68 41.29 18.60
C GLU A 405 12.43 40.82 19.36
N GLU A 406 11.24 41.18 18.87
CA GLU A 406 9.96 40.73 19.40
C GLU A 406 9.08 40.17 18.29
N TYR A 407 8.44 39.03 18.55
CA TYR A 407 7.49 38.41 17.64
C TYR A 407 6.07 38.80 18.03
N LEU A 408 5.36 39.43 17.10
CA LEU A 408 3.94 39.75 17.24
C LEU A 408 3.13 38.83 16.33
N ALA A 409 2.03 38.29 16.84
CA ALA A 409 1.12 37.45 16.08
C ALA A 409 -0.32 37.93 16.23
N PHE A 410 -1.05 37.96 15.12
CA PHE A 410 -2.48 38.26 15.09
C PHE A 410 -3.19 37.21 14.26
N GLN A 411 -4.25 36.63 14.82
CA GLN A 411 -5.12 35.71 14.09
C GLN A 411 -6.37 36.45 13.66
N SER A 412 -6.64 36.48 12.35
CA SER A 412 -7.88 37.07 11.85
C SER A 412 -9.06 36.19 12.28
N ARG A 413 -10.06 36.84 12.89
CA ARG A 413 -11.39 36.28 13.05
C ARG A 413 -12.25 36.89 11.95
N ARG A 414 -12.48 36.16 10.87
CA ARG A 414 -13.57 36.50 9.95
C ARG A 414 -14.63 35.43 10.04
#